data_AF-A0A5B8RXM8-F1
#
_entry.id   AF-A0A5B8RXM8-F1
#
_cell.length_a   1.000
_cell.length_b   1.000
_cell.length_c   1.000
_cell.angle_alpha   90.00
_cell.angle_beta   90.00
_cell.angle_gamma   90.00
#
_symmetry.space_group_name_H-M   'P 1'
#
loop_
_entity.id
_entity.type
_entity.pdbx_description
1 polymer ?
#
loop_
_entity_poly.entity_id
_entity_poly.type
_entity_poly.pdbx_seq_one_letter_code
_entity_poly.pdbx_strand_id
1 'polypeptide(L)'
;MSGVVASCAAIARVQPFTLTLSSYYFAPNIRNLAIAAGWNASAPLIVSITATTGGAINVPSAASASFPGGLTLQIAAGARVLGAQVGPGSSRGGTAIKVAQAITIDNLGSIIGGGGPGGYGGNATAGGQTASGGAGGSGAGVSAGGYASWTSGTAGQTKTDTGFPPAWEIKGGTGGRGGVEGAQGEAGSSGVIISGTGTAYPGNAGMPAGYAVEGNSYITWINTGTRAGGVV
;
A
#
# COMPACT_ATOMS: atom_id res chain seq x y z
N MET A 1 -18.08 25.71 64.32
CA MET A 1 -17.07 25.32 63.30
C MET A 1 -17.79 24.42 62.31
N SER A 2 -18.19 24.96 61.16
CA SER A 2 -18.89 24.19 60.11
C SER A 2 -17.83 23.64 59.16
N GLY A 3 -17.67 22.32 59.15
CA GLY A 3 -16.73 21.63 58.29
C GLY A 3 -17.31 21.47 56.89
N VAL A 4 -16.68 22.11 55.90
CA VAL A 4 -16.95 21.85 54.49
C VAL A 4 -16.38 20.46 54.17
N VAL A 5 -17.25 19.48 53.96
CA VAL A 5 -16.87 18.18 53.39
C VAL A 5 -16.68 18.41 51.90
N ALA A 6 -15.42 18.59 51.47
CA ALA A 6 -15.08 18.57 50.06
C ALA A 6 -15.28 17.14 49.54
N SER A 7 -16.38 16.91 48.82
CA SER A 7 -16.55 15.70 48.04
C SER A 7 -15.51 15.71 46.92
N CYS A 8 -14.46 14.93 47.09
CA CYS A 8 -13.53 14.64 46.02
C CYS A 8 -14.33 13.92 44.93
N ALA A 9 -14.69 14.62 43.86
CA ALA A 9 -15.34 14.00 42.70
C ALA A 9 -14.38 12.95 42.15
N ALA A 10 -14.71 11.67 42.32
CA ALA A 10 -13.99 10.59 41.67
C ALA A 10 -13.98 10.90 40.17
N ILE A 11 -12.80 11.13 39.60
CA ILE A 11 -12.61 11.22 38.15
C ILE A 11 -13.06 9.86 37.61
N ALA A 12 -14.28 9.80 37.09
CA ALA A 12 -14.80 8.60 36.45
C ALA A 12 -13.88 8.29 35.27
N ARG A 13 -13.03 7.26 35.42
CA ARG A 13 -12.12 6.84 34.37
C ARG A 13 -12.97 6.39 33.19
N VAL A 14 -12.96 7.19 32.12
CA VAL A 14 -13.69 6.88 30.89
C VAL A 14 -13.20 5.54 30.38
N GLN A 15 -14.09 4.55 30.34
CA GLN A 15 -13.76 3.21 29.88
C GLN A 15 -13.44 3.25 28.38
N PRO A 16 -12.36 2.60 27.92
CA PRO A 16 -12.06 2.54 26.49
C PRO A 16 -13.13 1.74 25.74
N PHE A 17 -13.49 2.19 24.55
CA PHE A 17 -14.32 1.44 23.62
C PHE A 17 -13.44 0.59 22.72
N THR A 18 -13.83 -0.67 22.48
CA THR A 18 -13.07 -1.57 21.60
C THR A 18 -13.84 -1.87 20.32
N LEU A 19 -13.26 -1.51 19.17
CA LEU A 19 -13.69 -1.95 17.85
C LEU A 19 -12.84 -3.15 17.43
N THR A 20 -13.46 -4.27 17.03
CA THR A 20 -12.73 -5.46 16.57
C THR A 20 -12.83 -5.63 15.05
N LEU A 21 -11.69 -5.81 14.39
CA LEU A 21 -11.56 -6.15 12.97
C LEU A 21 -11.04 -7.59 12.85
N SER A 22 -11.96 -8.56 12.78
CA SER A 22 -11.65 -10.01 12.78
C SER A 22 -11.73 -10.68 11.41
N SER A 23 -12.38 -10.04 10.44
CA SER A 23 -12.49 -10.52 9.06
C SER A 23 -11.67 -9.65 8.11
N TYR A 24 -11.57 -10.06 6.86
CA TYR A 24 -10.98 -9.23 5.81
C TYR A 24 -11.52 -7.80 5.82
N TYR A 25 -10.62 -6.82 5.65
CA TYR A 25 -10.97 -5.42 5.54
C TYR A 25 -10.03 -4.69 4.58
N PHE A 26 -10.55 -3.67 3.90
CA PHE A 26 -9.79 -2.81 3.01
C PHE A 26 -10.17 -1.35 3.25
N ALA A 27 -9.17 -0.51 3.54
CA ALA A 27 -9.33 0.92 3.78
C ALA A 27 -10.51 1.28 4.72
N PRO A 28 -10.56 0.70 5.93
CA PRO A 28 -11.71 0.86 6.81
C PRO A 28 -11.80 2.31 7.32
N ASN A 29 -12.99 2.88 7.29
CA ASN A 29 -13.26 4.12 8.01
C ASN A 29 -13.46 3.79 9.50
N ILE A 30 -12.35 3.71 10.24
CA ILE A 30 -12.31 3.31 11.66
C ILE A 30 -13.29 4.14 12.51
N ARG A 31 -13.37 5.45 12.28
CA ARG A 31 -14.27 6.32 13.04
C ARG A 31 -15.74 5.98 12.78
N ASN A 32 -16.15 5.89 11.52
CA ASN A 32 -17.54 5.57 11.19
C ASN A 32 -17.92 4.18 11.68
N LEU A 33 -17.01 3.20 11.56
CA LEU A 33 -17.22 1.85 12.09
C LEU A 33 -17.35 1.84 13.61
N ALA A 34 -16.51 2.58 14.33
CA ALA A 34 -16.59 2.70 15.78
C ALA A 34 -17.90 3.36 16.22
N ILE A 35 -18.31 4.47 15.58
CA ILE A 35 -19.58 5.16 15.87
C ILE A 35 -20.77 4.23 15.62
N ALA A 36 -20.78 3.53 14.48
CA ALA A 36 -21.81 2.56 14.16
C ALA A 36 -21.87 1.40 15.17
N ALA A 37 -20.73 1.05 15.76
CA ALA A 37 -20.63 0.05 16.83
C ALA A 37 -20.98 0.59 18.24
N GLY A 38 -21.29 1.88 18.38
CA GLY A 38 -21.71 2.50 19.64
C GLY A 38 -20.65 3.36 20.34
N TRP A 39 -19.53 3.66 19.69
CA TRP A 39 -18.54 4.59 20.24
C TRP A 39 -19.09 6.01 20.30
N ASN A 40 -19.01 6.63 21.48
CA ASN A 40 -19.54 7.96 21.77
C ASN A 40 -18.65 9.13 21.28
N ALA A 41 -17.62 8.84 20.47
CA ALA A 41 -16.65 9.79 19.93
C ALA A 41 -15.83 10.60 20.97
N SER A 42 -15.90 10.25 22.26
CA SER A 42 -15.16 10.92 23.34
C SER A 42 -14.31 9.97 24.17
N ALA A 43 -14.74 8.72 24.33
CA ALA A 43 -13.97 7.68 25.00
C ALA A 43 -12.71 7.32 24.19
N PRO A 44 -11.62 6.86 24.85
CA PRO A 44 -10.50 6.26 24.15
C PRO A 44 -10.97 5.11 23.24
N LEU A 45 -10.45 5.05 22.02
CA LEU A 45 -10.78 4.00 21.06
C LEU A 45 -9.62 3.02 20.92
N ILE A 46 -9.89 1.74 21.15
CA ILE A 46 -8.98 0.64 20.86
C ILE A 46 -9.50 -0.08 19.63
N VAL A 47 -8.66 -0.23 18.61
CA VAL A 47 -8.95 -1.05 17.43
C VAL A 47 -8.17 -2.35 17.56
N SER A 48 -8.87 -3.44 17.87
CA SER A 48 -8.29 -4.79 17.95
C SER A 48 -8.34 -5.46 16.59
N ILE A 49 -7.18 -5.66 15.97
CA ILE A 49 -7.02 -6.23 14.64
C ILE A 49 -6.58 -7.68 14.80
N THR A 50 -7.49 -8.60 14.53
CA THR A 50 -7.26 -10.06 14.59
C THR A 50 -7.40 -10.75 13.24
N ALA A 51 -7.85 -10.01 12.21
CA ALA A 51 -7.92 -10.53 10.85
C ALA A 51 -6.54 -10.97 10.34
N THR A 52 -6.47 -12.16 9.75
CA THR A 52 -5.23 -12.71 9.17
C THR A 52 -4.77 -11.91 7.95
N THR A 53 -5.67 -11.16 7.31
CA THR A 53 -5.37 -10.28 6.18
C THR A 53 -6.35 -9.11 6.13
N GLY A 54 -5.83 -7.90 6.07
CA GLY A 54 -6.57 -6.67 5.79
C GLY A 54 -5.58 -5.51 5.69
N GLY A 55 -6.03 -4.28 5.42
CA GLY A 55 -5.10 -3.16 5.48
C GLY A 55 -5.54 -1.89 4.77
N ALA A 56 -4.54 -1.16 4.26
CA ALA A 56 -4.66 0.20 3.76
C ALA A 56 -5.33 1.15 4.79
N ILE A 57 -4.95 1.02 6.06
CA ILE A 57 -5.52 1.82 7.15
C ILE A 57 -5.10 3.27 6.97
N ASN A 58 -6.08 4.17 6.96
CA ASN A 58 -5.84 5.61 6.92
C ASN A 58 -6.44 6.26 8.17
N VAL A 59 -5.58 6.78 9.04
CA VAL A 59 -5.95 7.62 10.17
C VAL A 59 -5.78 9.08 9.70
N PRO A 60 -6.88 9.78 9.38
CA PRO A 60 -6.81 11.14 8.84
C PRO A 60 -6.33 12.14 9.91
N SER A 61 -6.19 13.40 9.54
CA SER A 61 -5.83 14.45 10.49
C SER A 61 -6.92 14.66 11.55
N ALA A 62 -6.54 15.22 12.69
CA ALA A 62 -7.48 15.54 13.76
C ALA A 62 -8.56 16.55 13.32
N ALA A 63 -8.24 17.42 12.35
CA ALA A 63 -9.19 18.38 11.78
C ALA A 63 -10.28 17.70 10.91
N SER A 64 -9.94 16.60 10.23
CA SER A 64 -10.89 15.87 9.38
C SER A 64 -11.67 14.81 10.15
N ALA A 65 -11.01 14.07 11.05
CA ALA A 65 -11.66 13.14 11.95
C ALA A 65 -10.83 12.91 13.22
N SER A 66 -11.16 13.64 14.28
CA SER A 66 -10.52 13.55 15.60
C SER A 66 -10.72 12.21 16.35
N PHE A 67 -9.76 11.84 17.19
CA PHE A 67 -9.96 10.84 18.26
C PHE A 67 -9.61 11.49 19.62
N PRO A 68 -10.54 12.27 20.23
CA PRO A 68 -10.23 13.10 21.40
C PRO A 68 -9.77 12.32 22.63
N GLY A 69 -10.30 11.11 22.83
CA GLY A 69 -9.86 10.19 23.88
C GLY A 69 -8.59 9.39 23.54
N GLY A 70 -8.02 9.60 22.36
CA GLY A 70 -6.90 8.82 21.81
C GLY A 70 -7.37 7.63 20.97
N LEU A 71 -6.48 7.20 20.07
CA LEU A 71 -6.65 6.01 19.24
C LEU A 71 -5.46 5.08 19.48
N THR A 72 -5.76 3.81 19.79
CA THR A 72 -4.78 2.73 19.88
C THR A 72 -5.10 1.66 18.85
N LEU A 73 -4.13 1.31 18.01
CA LEU A 73 -4.22 0.15 17.13
C LEU A 73 -3.50 -1.04 17.80
N GLN A 74 -4.22 -2.11 18.08
CA GLN A 74 -3.68 -3.36 18.60
C GLN A 74 -3.70 -4.41 17.49
N ILE A 75 -2.52 -4.79 17.00
CA ILE A 75 -2.38 -5.77 15.93
C ILE A 75 -1.97 -7.09 16.58
N ALA A 76 -2.86 -8.07 16.55
CA ALA A 76 -2.64 -9.36 17.20
C ALA A 76 -1.54 -10.18 16.50
N ALA A 77 -0.96 -11.12 17.24
CA ALA A 77 -0.06 -12.12 16.66
C ALA A 77 -0.78 -12.91 15.55
N GLY A 78 -0.10 -13.05 14.41
CA GLY A 78 -0.66 -13.69 13.21
C GLY A 78 -1.54 -12.79 12.32
N ALA A 79 -1.89 -11.58 12.77
CA ALA A 79 -2.58 -10.61 11.93
C ALA A 79 -1.59 -9.96 10.93
N ARG A 80 -2.07 -9.65 9.72
CA ARG A 80 -1.31 -8.96 8.68
C ARG A 80 -2.05 -7.70 8.22
N VAL A 81 -1.43 -6.55 8.45
CA VAL A 81 -1.86 -5.25 7.93
C VAL A 81 -1.05 -4.95 6.66
N LEU A 82 -1.69 -5.04 5.50
CA LEU A 82 -1.06 -4.92 4.20
C LEU A 82 -1.32 -3.56 3.54
N GLY A 83 -0.40 -3.13 2.70
CA GLY A 83 -0.63 -2.01 1.78
C GLY A 83 -1.60 -2.36 0.66
N ALA A 84 -2.20 -1.32 0.08
CA ALA A 84 -3.09 -1.48 -1.05
C ALA A 84 -2.36 -2.06 -2.28
N GLN A 85 -3.05 -2.90 -3.04
CA GLN A 85 -2.61 -3.29 -4.38
C GLN A 85 -2.53 -2.04 -5.26
N VAL A 86 -1.52 -1.95 -6.11
CA VAL A 86 -1.37 -0.85 -7.07
C VAL A 86 -1.15 -1.37 -8.48
N GLY A 87 -1.73 -0.64 -9.43
CA GLY A 87 -1.60 -0.94 -10.85
C GLY A 87 -0.29 -0.43 -11.46
N PRO A 88 -0.03 -0.82 -12.70
CA PRO A 88 1.10 -0.29 -13.48
C PRO A 88 1.01 1.24 -13.59
N GLY A 89 2.16 1.91 -13.54
CA GLY A 89 2.23 3.38 -13.61
C GLY A 89 2.10 4.11 -12.27
N SER A 90 1.78 3.40 -11.19
CA SER A 90 1.90 3.96 -9.84
C SER A 90 3.38 4.15 -9.47
N SER A 91 3.72 5.21 -8.75
CA SER A 91 5.12 5.50 -8.38
C SER A 91 5.67 4.62 -7.25
N ARG A 92 4.81 3.85 -6.57
CA ARG A 92 5.12 2.98 -5.43
C ARG A 92 3.96 2.01 -5.16
N GLY A 93 4.25 0.91 -4.46
CA GLY A 93 3.23 0.11 -3.75
C GLY A 93 2.39 0.90 -2.74
N GLY A 94 1.22 0.38 -2.35
CA GLY A 94 0.34 1.05 -1.39
C GLY A 94 0.89 1.04 0.04
N THR A 95 0.65 2.09 0.82
CA THR A 95 1.02 2.14 2.25
C THR A 95 0.07 1.28 3.09
N ALA A 96 0.59 0.55 4.08
CA ALA A 96 -0.24 -0.29 4.95
C ALA A 96 -0.98 0.51 6.04
N ILE A 97 -0.29 1.42 6.72
CA ILE A 97 -0.87 2.35 7.69
C ILE A 97 -0.39 3.76 7.40
N LYS A 98 -1.33 4.67 7.12
CA LYS A 98 -1.09 6.11 6.97
C LYS A 98 -1.69 6.85 8.16
N VAL A 99 -0.91 7.74 8.77
CA VAL A 99 -1.29 8.45 9.99
C VAL A 99 -1.03 9.94 9.85
N ALA A 100 -2.01 10.75 10.22
CA ALA A 100 -1.92 12.22 10.21
C ALA A 100 -2.35 12.87 11.54
N GLN A 101 -2.44 12.10 12.63
CA GLN A 101 -2.66 12.59 14.00
C GLN A 101 -2.06 11.61 15.00
N ALA A 102 -1.83 12.07 16.23
CA ALA A 102 -1.21 11.24 17.27
C ALA A 102 -2.03 9.96 17.57
N ILE A 103 -1.38 8.80 17.48
CA ILE A 103 -1.94 7.50 17.84
C ILE A 103 -0.92 6.65 18.60
N THR A 104 -1.41 5.57 19.20
CA THR A 104 -0.56 4.51 19.75
C THR A 104 -0.70 3.24 18.90
N ILE A 105 0.40 2.53 18.65
CA ILE A 105 0.39 1.22 17.99
C ILE A 105 1.06 0.17 18.87
N ASP A 106 0.35 -0.91 19.12
CA ASP A 106 0.84 -2.14 19.70
C ASP A 106 0.84 -3.24 18.64
N ASN A 107 1.97 -3.47 17.99
CA ASN A 107 2.11 -4.43 16.91
C ASN A 107 2.76 -5.73 17.39
N LEU A 108 1.94 -6.79 17.54
CA LEU A 108 2.39 -8.17 17.76
C LEU A 108 2.34 -9.00 16.47
N GLY A 109 1.84 -8.42 15.37
CA GLY A 109 1.73 -9.06 14.05
C GLY A 109 2.69 -8.45 13.02
N SER A 110 2.19 -8.29 11.79
CA SER A 110 2.94 -7.78 10.65
C SER A 110 2.30 -6.57 10.01
N ILE A 111 3.09 -5.51 9.76
CA ILE A 111 2.70 -4.34 8.96
C ILE A 111 3.57 -4.31 7.71
N ILE A 112 2.99 -4.55 6.54
CA ILE A 112 3.74 -4.77 5.30
C ILE A 112 3.18 -3.87 4.20
N GLY A 113 4.01 -3.01 3.62
CA GLY A 113 3.62 -2.22 2.45
C GLY A 113 3.21 -3.09 1.25
N GLY A 114 2.43 -2.54 0.34
CA GLY A 114 2.08 -3.24 -0.91
C GLY A 114 3.32 -3.44 -1.78
N GLY A 115 3.27 -4.41 -2.69
CA GLY A 115 4.31 -4.61 -3.69
C GLY A 115 4.38 -3.44 -4.66
N GLY A 116 5.58 -3.12 -5.14
CA GLY A 116 5.78 -2.11 -6.16
C GLY A 116 5.36 -2.60 -7.55
N PRO A 117 4.79 -1.74 -8.42
CA PRO A 117 4.46 -2.15 -9.78
C PRO A 117 5.70 -2.37 -10.64
N GLY A 118 5.59 -3.25 -11.62
CA GLY A 118 6.65 -3.53 -12.58
C GLY A 118 6.91 -2.36 -13.52
N GLY A 119 8.13 -2.28 -14.06
CA GLY A 119 8.51 -1.27 -15.04
C GLY A 119 7.93 -1.52 -16.42
N TYR A 120 7.71 -0.46 -17.20
CA TYR A 120 7.32 -0.57 -18.61
C TYR A 120 8.45 -1.16 -19.46
N GLY A 121 8.10 -1.93 -20.50
CA GLY A 121 9.07 -2.38 -21.49
C GLY A 121 9.60 -1.22 -22.33
N GLY A 122 10.82 -1.37 -22.85
CA GLY A 122 11.44 -0.38 -23.72
C GLY A 122 10.89 -0.42 -25.15
N ASN A 123 10.95 0.71 -25.85
CA ASN A 123 10.52 0.78 -27.24
C ASN A 123 11.62 0.31 -28.20
N ALA A 124 11.26 0.03 -29.45
CA ALA A 124 12.20 -0.12 -30.55
C ALA A 124 11.72 0.69 -31.76
N THR A 125 12.65 1.26 -32.53
CA THR A 125 12.35 2.08 -33.71
C THR A 125 13.17 1.65 -34.93
N ALA A 126 12.53 1.58 -36.09
CA ALA A 126 13.15 1.36 -37.41
C ALA A 126 12.20 1.87 -38.50
N GLY A 127 12.74 2.35 -39.62
CA GLY A 127 11.92 2.76 -40.79
C GLY A 127 10.86 3.85 -40.48
N GLY A 128 11.09 4.70 -39.48
CA GLY A 128 10.11 5.70 -39.02
C GLY A 128 8.96 5.14 -38.18
N GLN A 129 8.97 3.84 -37.87
CA GLN A 129 7.97 3.17 -37.03
C GLN A 129 8.52 2.91 -35.63
N THR A 130 7.63 2.91 -34.65
CA THR A 130 7.92 2.54 -33.25
C THR A 130 7.10 1.34 -32.85
N ALA A 131 7.74 0.28 -32.37
CA ALA A 131 7.10 -0.78 -31.61
C ALA A 131 7.14 -0.43 -30.12
N SER A 132 5.97 -0.21 -29.53
CA SER A 132 5.86 0.18 -28.12
C SER A 132 6.16 -0.99 -27.18
N GLY A 133 6.84 -0.71 -26.08
CA GLY A 133 7.02 -1.68 -24.99
C GLY A 133 5.71 -1.99 -24.27
N GLY A 134 5.69 -3.14 -23.58
CA GLY A 134 4.55 -3.62 -22.82
C GLY A 134 4.38 -2.91 -21.48
N ALA A 135 3.19 -3.00 -20.90
CA ALA A 135 2.89 -2.45 -19.59
C ALA A 135 3.53 -3.31 -18.49
N GLY A 136 3.97 -2.68 -17.40
CA GLY A 136 4.40 -3.41 -16.21
C GLY A 136 3.26 -4.18 -15.54
N GLY A 137 3.59 -5.07 -14.61
CA GLY A 137 2.65 -5.79 -13.76
C GLY A 137 2.23 -5.00 -12.51
N SER A 138 1.10 -5.38 -11.91
CA SER A 138 0.62 -4.83 -10.64
C SER A 138 1.36 -5.46 -9.47
N GLY A 139 1.69 -4.66 -8.45
CA GLY A 139 2.26 -5.18 -7.19
C GLY A 139 1.19 -5.80 -6.29
N ALA A 140 1.59 -6.75 -5.44
CA ALA A 140 0.68 -7.45 -4.53
C ALA A 140 0.12 -6.52 -3.43
N GLY A 141 -1.06 -6.84 -2.89
CA GLY A 141 -1.62 -6.09 -1.76
C GLY A 141 -3.09 -6.40 -1.51
N VAL A 142 -3.75 -5.54 -0.73
CA VAL A 142 -5.20 -5.63 -0.47
C VAL A 142 -5.99 -4.69 -1.38
N SER A 143 -7.22 -5.08 -1.70
CA SER A 143 -8.15 -4.31 -2.55
C SER A 143 -9.59 -4.49 -2.06
N ALA A 144 -10.57 -3.77 -2.63
CA ALA A 144 -11.98 -4.01 -2.25
C ALA A 144 -12.43 -5.47 -2.47
N GLY A 145 -11.81 -6.20 -3.42
CA GLY A 145 -12.14 -7.59 -3.75
C GLY A 145 -11.41 -8.65 -2.92
N GLY A 146 -10.54 -8.27 -1.99
CA GLY A 146 -9.71 -9.20 -1.23
C GLY A 146 -8.20 -8.96 -1.39
N TYR A 147 -7.43 -9.94 -0.94
CA TYR A 147 -6.01 -10.02 -1.26
C TYR A 147 -5.82 -10.27 -2.75
N ALA A 148 -4.96 -9.48 -3.38
CA ALA A 148 -4.58 -9.61 -4.76
C ALA A 148 -3.07 -9.86 -4.87
N SER A 149 -2.72 -10.95 -5.55
CA SER A 149 -1.33 -11.27 -5.86
C SER A 149 -0.76 -10.28 -6.89
N TRP A 150 0.57 -10.25 -6.99
CA TRP A 150 1.26 -9.55 -8.07
C TRP A 150 0.93 -10.17 -9.43
N THR A 151 1.04 -9.37 -10.49
CA THR A 151 0.83 -9.82 -11.87
C THR A 151 2.10 -9.63 -12.70
N SER A 152 2.22 -10.40 -13.78
CA SER A 152 3.28 -10.22 -14.77
C SER A 152 2.98 -9.01 -15.66
N GLY A 153 4.04 -8.37 -16.17
CA GLY A 153 3.90 -7.37 -17.23
C GLY A 153 3.48 -7.99 -18.56
N THR A 154 3.00 -7.14 -19.46
CA THR A 154 2.53 -7.55 -20.80
C THR A 154 3.65 -7.49 -21.83
N ALA A 155 3.50 -8.26 -22.90
CA ALA A 155 4.42 -8.20 -24.03
C ALA A 155 4.30 -6.86 -24.77
N GLY A 156 5.42 -6.37 -25.30
CA GLY A 156 5.45 -5.23 -26.22
C GLY A 156 4.95 -5.59 -27.61
N GLN A 157 4.74 -4.56 -28.44
CA GLN A 157 4.31 -4.73 -29.83
C GLN A 157 5.42 -5.33 -30.68
N THR A 158 5.04 -6.00 -31.76
CA THR A 158 5.98 -6.36 -32.84
C THR A 158 5.54 -5.65 -34.11
N LYS A 159 6.49 -5.04 -34.83
CA LYS A 159 6.25 -4.39 -36.12
C LYS A 159 7.25 -4.92 -37.13
N THR A 160 6.77 -5.21 -38.32
CA THR A 160 7.55 -5.79 -39.41
C THR A 160 7.27 -5.03 -40.69
N ASP A 161 8.31 -4.78 -41.48
CA ASP A 161 8.24 -4.35 -42.86
C ASP A 161 8.95 -5.38 -43.74
N THR A 162 8.18 -5.99 -44.63
CA THR A 162 8.63 -7.02 -45.57
C THR A 162 8.97 -6.44 -46.96
N GLY A 163 9.05 -5.11 -47.08
CA GLY A 163 9.34 -4.41 -48.34
C GLY A 163 10.74 -4.64 -48.92
N PHE A 164 10.99 -4.06 -50.10
CA PHE A 164 12.31 -4.11 -50.76
C PHE A 164 13.38 -3.47 -49.85
N PRO A 165 14.63 -4.00 -49.80
CA PRO A 165 15.59 -3.68 -48.76
C PRO A 165 15.82 -2.18 -48.47
N PRO A 166 15.98 -1.80 -47.18
CA PRO A 166 16.09 -2.71 -46.04
C PRO A 166 14.73 -3.07 -45.41
N ALA A 167 14.37 -4.35 -45.49
CA ALA A 167 13.33 -4.93 -44.64
C ALA A 167 13.78 -4.84 -43.17
N TRP A 168 12.83 -4.69 -42.26
CA TRP A 168 13.12 -4.57 -40.83
C TRP A 168 12.05 -5.23 -39.98
N GLU A 169 12.46 -5.67 -38.80
CA GLU A 169 11.57 -6.18 -37.77
C GLU A 169 12.04 -5.67 -36.42
N ILE A 170 11.12 -5.06 -35.69
CA ILE A 170 11.35 -4.45 -34.38
C ILE A 170 10.30 -4.94 -33.38
N LYS A 171 10.73 -5.11 -32.13
CA LYS A 171 9.88 -5.57 -31.04
C LYS A 171 10.07 -4.69 -29.81
N GLY A 172 8.98 -4.23 -29.23
CA GLY A 172 8.97 -3.59 -27.91
C GLY A 172 9.25 -4.62 -26.82
N GLY A 173 9.96 -4.19 -25.77
CA GLY A 173 10.25 -5.02 -24.62
C GLY A 173 8.99 -5.43 -23.87
N THR A 174 9.07 -6.54 -23.15
CA THR A 174 8.03 -6.97 -22.18
C THR A 174 8.14 -6.13 -20.91
N GLY A 175 7.02 -5.74 -20.32
CA GLY A 175 6.99 -5.08 -19.02
C GLY A 175 7.41 -6.01 -17.87
N GLY A 176 7.97 -5.45 -16.80
CA GLY A 176 8.40 -6.18 -15.62
C GLY A 176 7.24 -6.69 -14.78
N ARG A 177 7.47 -7.69 -13.93
CA ARG A 177 6.48 -8.19 -12.97
C ARG A 177 6.31 -7.20 -11.81
N GLY A 178 5.13 -7.18 -11.19
CA GLY A 178 4.96 -6.50 -9.91
C GLY A 178 5.65 -7.26 -8.77
N GLY A 179 5.98 -6.55 -7.71
CA GLY A 179 6.59 -7.12 -6.51
C GLY A 179 5.57 -7.81 -5.60
N VAL A 180 6.05 -8.79 -4.82
CA VAL A 180 5.33 -9.29 -3.63
C VAL A 180 5.20 -8.19 -2.57
N GLU A 181 4.43 -8.42 -1.51
CA GLU A 181 4.25 -7.43 -0.45
C GLU A 181 5.59 -7.04 0.18
N GLY A 182 5.82 -5.74 0.33
CA GLY A 182 7.07 -5.18 0.83
C GLY A 182 8.24 -5.21 -0.16
N ALA A 183 8.07 -5.74 -1.38
CA ALA A 183 9.12 -5.83 -2.39
C ALA A 183 8.92 -4.85 -3.57
N GLN A 184 10.03 -4.44 -4.18
CA GLN A 184 10.04 -3.65 -5.41
C GLN A 184 9.52 -4.49 -6.59
N GLY A 185 8.91 -3.84 -7.58
CA GLY A 185 8.61 -4.46 -8.87
C GLY A 185 9.88 -4.72 -9.70
N GLU A 186 9.80 -5.65 -10.64
CA GLU A 186 10.88 -5.93 -11.58
C GLU A 186 10.94 -4.88 -12.69
N ALA A 187 12.13 -4.67 -13.26
CA ALA A 187 12.31 -3.79 -14.41
C ALA A 187 11.70 -4.39 -15.68
N GLY A 188 11.23 -3.53 -16.59
CA GLY A 188 10.87 -3.94 -17.94
C GLY A 188 12.10 -4.28 -18.77
N SER A 189 11.95 -5.19 -19.72
CA SER A 189 13.00 -5.53 -20.68
C SER A 189 13.13 -4.45 -21.76
N SER A 190 14.32 -4.36 -22.36
CA SER A 190 14.57 -3.47 -23.50
C SER A 190 13.77 -3.88 -24.74
N GLY A 191 13.53 -2.93 -25.63
CA GLY A 191 13.16 -3.24 -27.01
C GLY A 191 14.26 -4.02 -27.73
N VAL A 192 13.94 -4.58 -28.90
CA VAL A 192 14.85 -5.40 -29.70
C VAL A 192 14.72 -5.02 -31.17
N ILE A 193 15.86 -4.84 -31.85
CA ILE A 193 15.94 -4.84 -33.31
C ILE A 193 16.20 -6.28 -33.74
N ILE A 194 15.20 -6.92 -34.35
CA ILE A 194 15.29 -8.33 -34.79
C ILE A 194 16.00 -8.39 -36.14
N SER A 195 15.69 -7.45 -37.04
CA SER A 195 16.37 -7.29 -38.32
C SER A 195 16.35 -5.83 -38.81
N GLY A 196 17.26 -5.48 -39.70
CA GLY A 196 17.43 -4.13 -40.23
C GLY A 196 18.25 -3.21 -39.31
N THR A 197 18.25 -1.91 -39.62
CA THR A 197 18.93 -0.87 -38.82
C THR A 197 17.91 -0.07 -38.03
N GLY A 198 18.12 0.09 -36.73
CA GLY A 198 17.21 0.81 -35.85
C GLY A 198 17.80 1.06 -34.48
N THR A 199 16.97 1.56 -33.57
CA THR A 199 17.34 1.86 -32.18
C THR A 199 16.43 1.12 -31.22
N ALA A 200 17.03 0.38 -30.29
CA ALA A 200 16.33 -0.21 -29.16
C ALA A 200 16.56 0.63 -27.91
N TYR A 201 15.49 0.85 -27.14
CA TYR A 201 15.51 1.61 -25.90
C TYR A 201 15.37 0.66 -24.70
N PRO A 202 16.02 0.97 -23.56
CA PRO A 202 15.83 0.19 -22.33
C PRO A 202 14.41 0.31 -21.80
N GLY A 203 13.96 -0.69 -21.06
CA GLY A 203 12.75 -0.60 -20.25
C GLY A 203 12.96 0.26 -19.01
N ASN A 204 11.86 0.57 -18.34
CA ASN A 204 11.87 1.34 -17.10
C ASN A 204 12.16 0.41 -15.92
N ALA A 205 12.78 0.96 -14.87
CA ALA A 205 12.89 0.28 -13.59
C ALA A 205 11.50 -0.01 -13.00
N GLY A 206 11.39 -1.11 -12.26
CA GLY A 206 10.22 -1.35 -11.42
C GLY A 206 10.19 -0.39 -10.24
N MET A 207 9.01 -0.14 -9.74
CA MET A 207 8.75 0.88 -8.72
C MET A 207 8.92 0.29 -7.31
N PRO A 208 9.29 1.11 -6.32
CA PRO A 208 9.53 0.64 -4.95
C PRO A 208 8.26 0.08 -4.30
N ALA A 209 8.45 -0.77 -3.29
CA ALA A 209 7.39 -1.22 -2.41
C ALA A 209 6.72 -0.05 -1.66
N GLY A 210 5.49 -0.25 -1.23
CA GLY A 210 4.78 0.63 -0.32
C GLY A 210 5.45 0.76 1.04
N TYR A 211 5.08 1.80 1.76
CA TYR A 211 5.52 1.96 3.15
C TYR A 211 4.74 0.99 4.05
N ALA A 212 5.42 0.43 5.04
CA ALA A 212 4.73 -0.21 6.16
C ALA A 212 3.93 0.86 6.91
N VAL A 213 4.57 2.01 7.16
CA VAL A 213 3.97 3.11 7.92
C VAL A 213 4.37 4.44 7.29
N GLU A 214 3.39 5.31 7.10
CA GLU A 214 3.58 6.72 6.74
C GLU A 214 2.98 7.61 7.85
N GLY A 215 3.76 8.57 8.34
CA GLY A 215 3.40 9.41 9.48
C GLY A 215 3.95 8.88 10.82
N ASN A 216 5.13 8.26 10.81
CA ASN A 216 5.73 7.66 12.00
C ASN A 216 5.97 8.65 13.15
N SER A 217 6.14 9.95 12.85
CA SER A 217 6.25 11.01 13.86
C SER A 217 5.00 11.19 14.72
N TYR A 218 3.85 10.69 14.27
CA TYR A 218 2.59 10.71 15.02
C TYR A 218 2.36 9.43 15.84
N ILE A 219 3.25 8.45 15.76
CA ILE A 219 3.03 7.14 16.38
C ILE A 219 3.86 7.00 17.65
N THR A 220 3.18 6.69 18.75
CA THR A 220 3.81 6.10 19.93
C THR A 220 3.75 4.58 19.79
N TRP A 221 4.91 3.93 19.75
CA TRP A 221 5.01 2.48 19.64
C TRP A 221 5.06 1.83 21.03
N ILE A 222 4.16 0.87 21.28
CA ILE A 222 4.25 -0.04 22.44
C ILE A 222 5.13 -1.22 22.04
N ASN A 223 4.73 -1.93 20.97
CA ASN A 223 5.52 -2.96 20.31
C ASN A 223 5.58 -2.67 18.81
N THR A 224 6.74 -2.90 18.20
CA THR A 224 6.94 -2.59 16.78
C THR A 224 6.66 -3.76 15.85
N GLY A 225 6.71 -5.00 16.35
CA GLY A 225 6.42 -6.23 15.61
C GLY A 225 7.22 -6.38 14.32
N THR A 226 6.70 -7.16 13.37
CA THR A 226 7.28 -7.29 12.03
C THR A 226 6.83 -6.11 11.16
N ARG A 227 7.79 -5.48 10.47
CA ARG A 227 7.53 -4.39 9.51
C ARG A 227 8.33 -4.62 8.24
N ALA A 228 7.67 -4.58 7.09
CA ALA A 228 8.34 -4.69 5.78
C ALA A 228 7.89 -3.58 4.84
N GLY A 229 8.86 -2.84 4.31
CA GLY A 229 8.65 -1.54 3.66
C GLY A 229 9.13 -0.38 4.54
N GLY A 230 9.27 0.80 3.95
CA GLY A 230 9.76 1.97 4.68
C GLY A 230 8.82 2.39 5.82
N VAL A 231 9.40 3.00 6.85
CA VAL A 231 8.70 3.67 7.95
C VAL A 231 9.11 5.13 7.88
N VAL A 232 8.19 6.00 7.49
CA VAL A 232 8.46 7.42 7.19
C VAL A 232 7.56 8.35 7.97
#